data_AF-A0A099LEF1-F1
#
_entry.id   AF-A0A099LEF1-F1
#
_cell.length_a   1.000
_cell.length_b   1.000
_cell.length_c   1.000
_cell.angle_alpha   90.00
_cell.angle_beta   90.00
_cell.angle_gamma   90.00
#
_symmetry.space_group_name_H-M   'P 1'
#
loop_
_entity.id
_entity.type
_entity.pdbx_description
1 polymer ?
#
loop_
_entity_poly.entity_id
_entity_poly.type
_entity_poly.pdbx_seq_one_letter_code
_entity_poly.pdbx_strand_id
1 'polypeptide(L)'
;MKTNVIGDIDGDGDDWWIVGSGLLSQFKTVIDYHSSKLHIIPYEDSAYESSYNLLGLELRPLKNGHFIVRYVFPQMASLAFDIKKGDIISEIDGQPAKDISLEKWLSISNQPRSHLICRVRQQEKCFTIVSKEIAGYSDN
;
A
#
# COMPACT_ATOMS: atom_id res chain seq x y z
N MET A 1 -3.39 4.08 19.65
CA MET A 1 -2.40 3.23 18.96
C MET A 1 -1.03 3.83 19.20
N LYS A 2 -0.10 3.12 19.87
CA LYS A 2 1.28 3.58 20.05
C LYS A 2 2.13 2.92 18.96
N THR A 3 2.49 3.70 17.95
CA THR A 3 3.37 3.25 16.87
C THR A 3 4.81 3.42 17.32
N ASN A 4 5.61 2.35 17.26
CA ASN A 4 7.07 2.48 17.32
C ASN A 4 7.53 3.04 15.98
N VAL A 5 7.80 4.34 15.96
CA VAL A 5 8.41 5.00 14.80
C VAL A 5 9.91 4.79 14.91
N ILE A 6 10.48 3.97 14.02
CA ILE A 6 11.92 3.99 13.77
C ILE A 6 12.16 5.22 12.90
N GLY A 7 12.98 6.16 13.38
CA GLY A 7 13.19 7.44 12.73
C GLY A 7 13.76 7.31 11.32
N ASP A 8 13.33 8.24 10.47
CA ASP A 8 13.81 8.48 9.11
C ASP A 8 15.30 8.88 9.16
N ILE A 9 16.21 7.93 8.95
CA ILE A 9 17.66 8.14 9.03
C ILE A 9 18.22 8.70 7.72
N ASP A 10 17.56 8.49 6.56
CA ASP A 10 18.18 8.78 5.26
C ASP A 10 17.29 9.49 4.23
N GLY A 11 16.25 10.26 4.60
CA GLY A 11 15.58 11.25 3.70
C GLY A 11 14.91 10.71 2.42
N ASP A 12 15.10 9.43 2.15
CA ASP A 12 14.52 8.60 1.13
C ASP A 12 13.70 7.59 1.92
N GLY A 13 12.44 7.95 2.20
CA GLY A 13 11.45 7.14 2.93
C GLY A 13 11.06 5.83 2.23
N ASP A 14 12.03 5.11 1.69
CA ASP A 14 12.00 3.67 1.57
C ASP A 14 12.35 3.12 2.95
N ASP A 15 11.41 3.30 3.88
CA ASP A 15 11.37 2.56 5.13
C ASP A 15 11.66 1.11 4.76
N TRP A 16 12.75 0.56 5.30
CA TRP A 16 13.00 -0.86 5.18
C TRP A 16 11.79 -1.55 5.80
N TRP A 17 10.89 -2.03 4.95
CA TRP A 17 9.82 -2.93 5.32
C TRP A 17 10.50 -4.22 5.77
N ILE A 18 11.02 -4.24 6.99
CA ILE A 18 11.42 -5.46 7.65
C ILE A 18 10.12 -6.22 7.81
N VAL A 19 9.86 -7.18 6.93
CA VAL A 19 8.66 -8.03 6.93
C VAL A 19 8.34 -8.52 8.37
N GLY A 20 9.39 -8.73 9.16
CA GLY A 20 9.30 -9.05 10.58
C GLY A 20 8.69 -7.96 11.47
N SER A 21 9.03 -6.67 11.33
CA SER A 21 8.51 -5.62 12.22
C SER A 21 7.02 -5.35 12.00
N GLY A 22 6.60 -5.27 10.73
CA GLY A 22 5.19 -5.11 10.36
C GLY A 22 4.34 -6.26 10.88
N LEU A 23 4.77 -7.50 10.64
CA LEU A 23 4.09 -8.68 11.15
C LEU A 23 4.05 -8.71 12.68
N LEU A 24 5.20 -8.58 13.35
CA LEU A 24 5.31 -8.73 14.81
C LEU A 24 4.60 -7.62 15.57
N SER A 25 4.44 -6.42 14.99
CA SER A 25 3.70 -5.32 15.61
C SER A 25 2.22 -5.63 15.85
N GLN A 26 1.65 -6.56 15.08
CA GLN A 26 0.27 -7.02 15.23
C GLN A 26 0.10 -8.08 16.31
N PHE A 27 1.19 -8.50 16.98
CA PHE A 27 1.17 -9.49 18.05
C PHE A 27 1.84 -8.95 19.32
N LYS A 28 1.46 -9.51 20.46
CA LYS A 28 2.26 -9.38 21.70
C LYS A 28 3.43 -10.35 21.58
N THR A 29 4.65 -9.82 21.62
CA THR A 29 5.87 -10.62 21.58
C THR A 29 6.51 -10.67 22.97
N VAL A 30 6.75 -11.87 23.51
CA VAL A 30 7.40 -12.07 24.83
C VAL A 30 8.67 -12.89 24.65
N ILE A 31 9.79 -12.36 25.14
CA ILE A 31 11.09 -13.05 25.18
C ILE A 31 11.25 -13.66 26.59
N ASP A 32 11.16 -14.98 26.69
CA ASP A 32 11.43 -15.73 27.91
C ASP A 32 12.89 -16.23 27.89
N TYR A 33 13.76 -15.50 28.59
CA TYR A 33 15.19 -15.82 28.69
C TYR A 33 15.47 -17.10 29.47
N HIS A 34 14.65 -17.45 30.46
CA HIS A 34 14.90 -18.61 31.32
C HIS A 34 14.61 -19.92 30.56
N SER A 35 13.56 -19.94 29.75
CA SER A 35 13.23 -21.10 28.92
C SER A 35 13.78 -21.02 27.49
N SER A 36 14.48 -19.92 27.14
CA SER A 36 14.97 -19.64 25.78
C SER A 36 13.87 -19.71 24.72
N LYS A 37 12.71 -19.10 25.00
CA LYS A 37 11.52 -19.11 24.12
C LYS A 37 11.09 -17.71 23.70
N LEU A 38 10.51 -17.64 22.50
CA LEU A 38 9.79 -16.48 21.98
C LEU A 38 8.30 -16.83 21.88
N HIS A 39 7.45 -16.09 22.57
CA HIS A 39 6.00 -16.23 22.45
C HIS A 39 5.44 -15.12 21.57
N ILE A 40 4.62 -15.50 20.60
CA ILE A 40 3.87 -14.59 19.72
C ILE A 40 2.39 -14.83 20.02
N ILE A 41 1.74 -13.84 20.62
CA ILE A 41 0.38 -13.98 21.16
C ILE A 41 -0.53 -12.98 20.43
N PRO A 42 -1.65 -13.42 19.82
CA PRO A 42 -2.61 -12.51 19.19
C PRO A 42 -3.28 -11.60 20.24
N TYR A 43 -3.73 -10.42 19.84
CA TYR A 43 -4.60 -9.61 20.68
C TYR A 43 -5.99 -10.26 20.78
N GLU A 44 -6.64 -10.12 21.94
CA GLU A 44 -8.04 -10.54 22.10
C GLU A 44 -8.91 -9.77 21.09
N ASP A 45 -9.78 -10.47 20.38
CA ASP A 45 -10.66 -9.95 19.32
C ASP A 45 -9.96 -9.28 18.12
N SER A 46 -8.68 -9.60 17.85
CA SER A 46 -7.95 -9.15 16.68
C SER A 46 -7.87 -10.23 15.61
N ALA A 47 -8.44 -9.96 14.44
CA ALA A 47 -8.07 -10.62 13.19
C ALA A 47 -6.78 -9.98 12.65
N TYR A 48 -5.96 -10.76 11.95
CA TYR A 48 -4.83 -10.21 11.20
C TYR A 48 -5.37 -9.33 10.07
N GLU A 49 -4.89 -8.09 9.99
CA GLU A 49 -5.22 -7.17 8.91
C GLU A 49 -3.94 -6.77 8.20
N SER A 50 -3.86 -7.09 6.90
CA SER A 50 -2.81 -6.59 6.03
C SER A 50 -3.43 -5.75 4.93
N SER A 51 -2.69 -4.73 4.49
CA SER A 51 -3.07 -3.92 3.35
C SER A 51 -2.55 -4.58 2.09
N TYR A 52 -3.48 -4.99 1.24
CA TYR A 52 -3.26 -5.70 0.00
C TYR A 52 -3.44 -4.69 -1.13
N ASN A 53 -2.40 -4.33 -1.88
CA ASN A 53 -2.54 -3.37 -2.98
C ASN A 53 -3.28 -4.01 -4.16
N LEU A 54 -4.61 -4.11 -4.07
CA LEU A 54 -5.47 -4.82 -5.02
C LEU A 54 -5.53 -4.15 -6.39
N LEU A 55 -5.28 -2.84 -6.46
CA LEU A 55 -5.11 -2.15 -7.73
C LEU A 55 -3.82 -2.58 -8.45
N GLY A 56 -2.80 -3.01 -7.71
CA GLY A 56 -1.51 -3.38 -8.28
C GLY A 56 -0.73 -2.18 -8.84
N LEU A 57 -0.90 -1.01 -8.24
CA LEU A 57 -0.15 0.20 -8.59
C LEU A 57 0.69 0.65 -7.40
N GLU A 58 2.01 0.58 -7.54
CA GLU A 58 2.91 1.19 -6.58
C GLU A 58 3.10 2.65 -6.96
N LEU A 59 2.58 3.57 -6.15
CA LEU A 59 2.67 5.01 -6.38
C LEU A 59 3.59 5.66 -5.35
N ARG A 60 4.38 6.63 -5.81
CA ARG A 60 5.21 7.48 -4.95
C ARG A 60 4.80 8.95 -5.10
N PRO A 61 4.59 9.70 -4.00
CA PRO A 61 4.29 11.11 -4.10
C PRO A 61 5.49 11.89 -4.65
N LEU A 62 5.21 12.88 -5.48
CA LEU A 62 6.16 13.84 -5.99
C LEU A 62 6.00 15.18 -5.26
N LYS A 63 7.06 15.99 -5.26
CA LYS A 63 7.05 17.33 -4.61
C LYS A 63 6.01 18.29 -5.21
N ASN A 64 5.55 18.04 -6.43
CA ASN A 64 4.50 18.83 -7.09
C ASN A 64 3.07 18.38 -6.72
N GLY A 65 2.92 17.41 -5.81
CA GLY A 65 1.63 16.88 -5.38
C GLY A 65 1.08 15.76 -6.26
N HIS A 66 1.71 15.41 -7.38
CA HIS A 66 1.25 14.25 -8.17
C HIS A 66 1.84 12.94 -7.62
N PHE A 67 1.34 11.82 -8.13
CA PHE A 67 2.00 10.53 -7.93
C PHE A 67 2.78 10.12 -9.18
N ILE A 68 3.92 9.46 -8.99
CA ILE A 68 4.62 8.71 -10.04
C ILE A 68 4.39 7.21 -9.83
N VAL A 69 4.13 6.49 -10.92
CA VAL A 69 4.04 5.03 -10.92
C VAL A 69 5.44 4.45 -10.79
N ARG A 70 5.75 3.86 -9.65
CA ARG A 70 7.03 3.18 -9.39
C ARG A 70 7.03 1.77 -9.98
N TYR A 71 5.90 1.07 -9.90
CA TYR A 71 5.74 -0.29 -10.39
C TYR A 71 4.27 -0.61 -10.69
N VAL A 72 4.06 -1.50 -11.66
CA VAL A 72 2.75 -2.09 -11.98
C VAL A 72 2.88 -3.58 -11.72
N PHE A 73 2.14 -4.08 -10.74
CA PHE A 73 2.28 -5.47 -10.31
C PHE A 73 1.76 -6.42 -11.39
N PRO A 74 2.54 -7.46 -11.76
CA PRO A 74 2.06 -8.51 -12.65
C PRO A 74 0.82 -9.18 -12.07
N GLN A 75 -0.09 -9.63 -12.95
CA GLN A 75 -1.32 -10.35 -12.60
C GLN A 75 -2.32 -9.57 -11.72
N MET A 76 -2.10 -8.27 -11.51
CA MET A 76 -3.04 -7.39 -10.79
C MET A 76 -3.90 -6.56 -11.75
N ALA A 77 -4.96 -5.95 -11.21
CA ALA A 77 -5.99 -5.25 -11.99
C ALA A 77 -5.44 -4.20 -12.97
N SER A 78 -4.44 -3.42 -12.55
CA SER A 78 -3.90 -2.33 -13.36
C SER A 78 -3.04 -2.78 -14.55
N LEU A 79 -2.60 -4.05 -14.60
CA LEU A 79 -1.77 -4.57 -15.69
C LEU A 79 -2.48 -4.51 -17.05
N ALA A 80 -3.81 -4.65 -17.06
CA ALA A 80 -4.62 -4.65 -18.28
C ALA A 80 -4.76 -3.27 -18.93
N PHE A 81 -4.30 -2.20 -18.25
CA PHE A 81 -4.46 -0.82 -18.69
C PHE A 81 -3.13 -0.24 -19.18
N ASP A 82 -3.19 0.80 -20.01
CA ASP A 82 -1.97 1.52 -20.46
C ASP A 82 -1.43 2.41 -19.34
N ILE A 83 -1.01 1.82 -18.23
CA ILE A 83 -0.30 2.48 -17.14
C ILE A 83 1.04 1.78 -17.00
N LYS A 84 2.12 2.55 -16.94
CA LYS A 84 3.48 2.03 -16.94
C LYS A 84 4.31 2.72 -15.86
N LYS A 85 5.38 2.06 -15.44
CA LYS A 85 6.41 2.67 -14.60
C LYS A 85 6.88 3.99 -15.22
N GLY A 86 6.95 5.03 -14.40
CA GLY A 86 7.32 6.39 -14.78
C GLY A 86 6.15 7.29 -15.17
N ASP A 87 4.93 6.74 -15.33
CA ASP A 87 3.74 7.55 -15.58
C ASP A 87 3.37 8.42 -14.37
N ILE A 88 2.75 9.56 -14.65
CA ILE A 88 2.24 10.48 -13.63
C ILE A 88 0.74 10.28 -13.46
N ILE A 89 0.28 10.12 -12.23
CA ILE A 89 -1.14 10.08 -11.89
C ILE A 89 -1.54 11.45 -11.35
N SER A 90 -2.52 12.08 -12.01
CA SER A 90 -3.04 13.42 -11.70
C SER A 90 -4.30 13.39 -10.86
N GLU A 91 -5.11 12.34 -10.98
CA GLU A 91 -6.42 12.23 -10.34
C GLU A 91 -6.76 10.77 -10.01
N ILE A 92 -7.43 10.58 -8.88
CA ILE A 92 -7.92 9.28 -8.41
C ILE A 92 -9.34 9.49 -7.89
N ASP A 93 -10.32 8.78 -8.45
CA ASP A 93 -11.74 8.87 -8.07
C ASP A 93 -12.31 10.31 -8.08
N GLY A 94 -11.93 11.13 -9.07
CA GLY A 94 -12.38 12.53 -9.15
C GLY A 94 -11.63 13.49 -8.22
N GLN A 95 -10.70 13.00 -7.40
CA GLN A 95 -9.90 13.80 -6.49
C GLN A 95 -8.49 14.04 -7.08
N PRO A 96 -8.04 15.30 -7.18
CA PRO A 96 -6.68 15.61 -7.61
C PRO A 96 -5.65 14.91 -6.72
N ALA A 97 -4.61 14.34 -7.32
CA ALA A 97 -3.57 13.60 -6.62
C ALA A 97 -2.90 14.43 -5.50
N LYS A 98 -2.80 15.75 -5.69
CA LYS A 98 -2.24 16.70 -4.70
C LYS A 98 -3.02 16.74 -3.37
N ASP A 99 -4.28 16.35 -3.39
CA ASP A 99 -5.18 16.37 -2.25
C ASP A 99 -5.27 14.96 -1.60
N ILE A 100 -4.48 13.99 -2.09
CA ILE A 100 -4.46 12.60 -1.63
C ILE A 100 -3.09 12.31 -0.99
N SER A 101 -3.09 11.96 0.30
CA SER A 101 -1.88 11.49 0.98
C SER A 101 -1.50 10.07 0.54
N LEU A 102 -0.24 9.68 0.76
CA LEU A 102 0.20 8.31 0.50
C LEU A 102 -0.61 7.29 1.32
N GLU A 103 -0.87 7.57 2.60
CA GLU A 103 -1.72 6.74 3.46
C GLU A 103 -3.13 6.58 2.88
N LYS A 104 -3.72 7.68 2.40
CA LYS A 104 -5.04 7.65 1.77
C LYS A 104 -5.02 6.81 0.49
N TRP A 105 -3.99 6.94 -0.34
CA TRP A 105 -3.80 6.10 -1.52
C TRP A 105 -3.71 4.61 -1.15
N LEU A 106 -2.90 4.25 -0.15
CA LEU A 106 -2.77 2.86 0.29
C LEU A 106 -4.13 2.29 0.74
N SER A 107 -4.91 3.08 1.50
CA SER A 107 -6.28 2.71 1.89
C SER A 107 -7.22 2.53 0.70
N ILE A 108 -7.16 3.41 -0.30
CA ILE A 108 -7.94 3.31 -1.55
C ILE A 108 -7.57 2.01 -2.29
N SER A 109 -6.27 1.74 -2.45
CA SER A 109 -5.78 0.59 -3.21
C SER A 109 -6.10 -0.77 -2.57
N ASN A 110 -6.44 -0.79 -1.28
CA ASN A 110 -6.82 -1.99 -0.52
C ASN A 110 -8.30 -2.36 -0.65
N GLN A 111 -9.13 -1.53 -1.29
CA GLN A 111 -10.56 -1.80 -1.40
C GLN A 111 -10.87 -2.59 -2.69
N PRO A 112 -11.63 -3.69 -2.63
CA PRO A 112 -12.08 -4.43 -3.81
C PRO A 112 -13.25 -3.70 -4.46
N ARG A 113 -12.97 -2.64 -5.23
CA ARG A 113 -13.99 -1.84 -5.93
C ARG A 113 -13.48 -1.27 -7.25
N SER A 114 -14.37 -0.54 -7.92
CA SER A 114 -14.02 0.24 -9.10
C SER A 114 -13.37 1.56 -8.68
N HIS A 115 -12.25 1.89 -9.33
CA HIS A 115 -11.52 3.15 -9.16
C HIS A 115 -11.24 3.82 -10.49
N LEU A 116 -11.42 5.15 -10.57
CA LEU A 116 -11.03 5.95 -11.72
C LEU A 116 -9.60 6.47 -11.50
N ILE A 117 -8.67 6.12 -12.39
CA ILE A 117 -7.26 6.55 -12.32
C ILE A 117 -6.91 7.34 -13.57
N CYS A 118 -6.54 8.61 -13.42
CA CYS A 118 -6.15 9.48 -14.53
C CYS A 118 -4.63 9.61 -14.61
N ARG A 119 -4.10 9.26 -15.79
CA ARG A 119 -2.67 9.26 -16.08
C ARG A 119 -2.31 10.32 -17.10
N VAL A 120 -1.23 11.05 -16.85
CA VAL A 120 -0.73 12.14 -17.69
C VAL A 120 0.55 11.73 -18.41
N ARG A 121 0.54 11.85 -19.74
CA ARG A 121 1.74 11.88 -20.59
C ARG A 121 1.69 13.15 -21.44
N GLN A 122 1.47 13.03 -22.75
CA GLN A 122 1.17 14.15 -23.64
C GLN A 122 -0.29 14.63 -23.50
N GLN A 123 -1.18 13.69 -23.19
CA GLN A 123 -2.59 13.93 -22.90
C GLN A 123 -2.96 13.16 -21.63
N GLU A 124 -3.97 13.65 -20.94
CA GLU A 124 -4.57 12.94 -19.82
C GLU A 124 -5.49 11.84 -20.33
N LYS A 125 -5.38 10.65 -19.73
CA LYS A 125 -6.27 9.52 -20.03
C LYS A 125 -6.65 8.82 -18.73
N CYS A 126 -7.95 8.66 -18.54
CA CYS A 126 -8.51 8.04 -17.34
C CYS A 126 -8.95 6.60 -17.60
N PHE A 127 -8.76 5.75 -16.58
CA PHE A 127 -9.05 4.33 -16.61
C PHE A 127 -9.93 3.95 -15.43
N THR A 128 -11.04 3.28 -15.71
CA THR A 128 -11.84 2.64 -14.67
C THR A 128 -11.28 1.25 -14.41
N ILE A 129 -10.55 1.10 -13.31
CA ILE A 129 -9.88 -0.14 -12.91
C ILE A 129 -10.71 -0.80 -11.83
N VAL A 130 -11.08 -2.06 -12.04
CA VAL A 130 -11.86 -2.84 -11.07
C VAL A 130 -10.91 -3.78 -10.33
N SER A 131 -10.66 -3.49 -9.05
CA SER A 131 -9.98 -4.42 -8.15
C SER A 131 -10.99 -5.42 -7.57
N LYS A 132 -10.52 -6.62 -7.24
CA LYS A 132 -11.29 -7.69 -6.59
C LYS A 132 -10.45 -8.29 -5.49
N GLU A 133 -11.13 -8.96 -4.56
CA GLU A 133 -10.43 -9.83 -3.62
C GLU A 133 -9.72 -10.96 -4.38
N ILE A 134 -8.55 -11.34 -3.88
CA ILE A 134 -7.72 -12.42 -4.43
C ILE A 134 -7.59 -13.48 -3.35
N ALA A 135 -7.98 -14.71 -3.68
CA ALA A 135 -7.93 -15.82 -2.75
C ALA A 135 -6.50 -16.14 -2.28
N GLY A 136 -6.32 -16.34 -0.99
CA GLY A 136 -5.03 -16.46 -0.30
C GLY A 136 -4.22 -15.17 -0.19
N TYR A 137 -4.72 -14.04 -0.71
CA TYR A 137 -4.02 -12.75 -0.65
C TYR A 137 -4.82 -11.70 0.10
N SER A 138 -6.15 -11.63 -0.08
CA SER A 138 -6.98 -10.58 0.53
C SER A 138 -8.36 -11.06 0.97
N ASP A 139 -8.67 -12.33 0.81
CA ASP A 139 -9.86 -12.95 1.39
C ASP A 139 -9.58 -13.29 2.86
N ASN A 140 -10.45 -12.81 3.75
CA ASN A 140 -10.49 -13.19 5.16
C ASN A 140 -11.68 -14.13 5.40
#